data_AF-A0A6F8STV2-F1
#
_entry.id   AF-A0A6F8STV2-F1
#
_cell.length_a   1.000
_cell.length_b   1.000
_cell.length_c   1.000
_cell.angle_alpha   90.00
_cell.angle_beta   90.00
_cell.angle_gamma   90.00
#
_symmetry.space_group_name_H-M   'P 1'
#
loop_
_entity.id
_entity.type
_entity.pdbx_description
1 polymer ?
#
loop_
_entity_poly.entity_id
_entity_poly.type
_entity_poly.pdbx_seq_one_letter_code
_entity_poly.pdbx_strand_id
1 'polypeptide(L)'
;MYHHQESFLYTHFEEICEICKQYDVAFSLGDGLRPGSVADANDEAQMAELKTLGELTHIAWKHDVQVMIEGPGHVPMHLVKENMDKQLEYCDEAPFYTLGPLVTDIAPGYDHITSGIGAAMIGWFGCAMLCYVTPKEHLGLPNKDDVKTGIITYKIAAHAADLAKGHPAAQRRDNALSRRVSSSAGKTSSTWG
;
A
#
# COMPACT_ATOMS: atom_id res chain seq x y z
N MET A 1 8.13 -19.51 -17.87
CA MET A 1 9.17 -20.56 -17.73
C MET A 1 8.85 -21.84 -18.52
N TYR A 2 7.69 -22.49 -18.33
CA TYR A 2 7.36 -23.76 -19.02
C TYR A 2 7.21 -23.63 -20.55
N HIS A 3 6.58 -22.55 -21.04
CA HIS A 3 6.34 -22.33 -22.48
C HIS A 3 7.44 -21.54 -23.20
N HIS A 4 8.42 -20.99 -22.48
CA HIS A 4 9.44 -20.08 -23.04
C HIS A 4 8.87 -18.95 -23.93
N GLN A 5 7.72 -18.42 -23.52
CA GLN A 5 7.02 -17.32 -24.19
C GLN A 5 6.80 -16.18 -23.20
N GLU A 6 6.54 -14.99 -23.75
CA GLU A 6 6.14 -13.82 -22.98
C GLU A 6 4.81 -14.07 -22.25
N SER A 7 4.56 -13.30 -21.19
CA SER A 7 3.29 -13.29 -20.48
C SER A 7 2.12 -13.02 -21.43
N PHE A 8 1.15 -13.95 -21.48
CA PHE A 8 -0.04 -13.76 -22.30
C PHE A 8 -0.88 -12.56 -21.85
N LEU A 9 -0.81 -12.19 -20.56
CA LEU A 9 -1.47 -10.99 -20.03
C LEU A 9 -0.88 -9.72 -20.63
N TYR A 10 0.44 -9.72 -20.85
CA TYR A 10 1.15 -8.61 -21.49
C TYR A 10 0.85 -8.56 -23.00
N THR A 11 0.96 -9.70 -23.69
CA THR A 11 0.76 -9.74 -25.15
C THR A 11 -0.67 -9.46 -25.59
N HIS A 12 -1.66 -9.76 -24.75
CA HIS A 12 -3.09 -9.51 -25.03
C HIS A 12 -3.65 -8.31 -24.24
N PHE A 13 -2.80 -7.41 -23.72
CA PHE A 13 -3.23 -6.37 -22.79
C PHE A 13 -4.28 -5.41 -23.40
N GLU A 14 -4.16 -5.03 -24.67
CA GLU A 14 -5.17 -4.20 -25.35
C GLU A 14 -6.53 -4.91 -25.45
N GLU A 15 -6.56 -6.22 -25.70
CA GLU A 15 -7.82 -7.00 -25.72
C GLU A 15 -8.48 -7.03 -24.34
N ILE A 16 -7.67 -7.11 -23.27
CA ILE A 16 -8.17 -7.03 -21.89
C ILE A 16 -8.72 -5.63 -21.61
N CYS A 17 -8.06 -4.57 -22.10
CA CYS A 17 -8.55 -3.19 -21.97
C CYS A 17 -9.94 -3.02 -22.60
N GLU A 18 -10.16 -3.58 -23.80
CA GLU A 18 -11.48 -3.55 -24.46
C GLU A 18 -12.57 -4.24 -23.64
N ILE A 19 -12.24 -5.33 -22.95
CA ILE A 19 -13.18 -6.00 -22.03
C ILE A 19 -13.45 -5.12 -20.81
N CYS A 20 -12.41 -4.63 -20.14
CA CYS A 20 -12.54 -3.79 -18.94
C CYS A 20 -13.36 -2.52 -19.21
N LYS A 21 -13.17 -1.90 -20.38
CA LYS A 21 -13.91 -0.72 -20.83
C LYS A 21 -15.41 -0.95 -20.92
N GLN A 22 -15.85 -2.14 -21.35
CA GLN A 22 -17.29 -2.44 -21.48
C GLN A 22 -18.03 -2.41 -20.14
N TYR A 23 -17.32 -2.60 -19.03
CA TYR A 23 -17.91 -2.78 -17.70
C TYR A 23 -17.37 -1.79 -16.65
N ASP A 24 -16.58 -0.80 -17.06
CA ASP A 24 -15.91 0.16 -16.16
C ASP A 24 -15.12 -0.53 -15.04
N VAL A 25 -14.36 -1.56 -15.40
CA VAL A 25 -13.46 -2.25 -14.46
C VAL A 25 -12.11 -1.55 -14.49
N ALA A 26 -11.69 -1.02 -13.36
CA ALA A 26 -10.36 -0.44 -13.19
C ALA A 26 -9.28 -1.53 -13.11
N PHE A 27 -8.09 -1.25 -13.64
CA PHE A 27 -6.92 -2.07 -13.43
C PHE A 27 -6.28 -1.79 -12.07
N SER A 28 -5.95 -2.87 -11.36
CA SER A 28 -4.88 -2.91 -10.36
C SER A 28 -3.71 -3.65 -11.01
N LEU A 29 -2.72 -2.91 -11.49
CA LEU A 29 -1.57 -3.52 -12.16
C LEU A 29 -0.64 -4.13 -11.10
N GLY A 30 -0.62 -5.46 -11.04
CA GLY A 30 -0.02 -6.23 -9.95
C GLY A 30 1.51 -6.18 -9.90
N ASP A 31 2.05 -6.27 -8.68
CA ASP A 31 3.47 -6.28 -8.37
C ASP A 31 3.99 -7.72 -8.17
N GLY A 32 4.00 -8.48 -9.27
CA GLY A 32 4.39 -9.89 -9.28
C GLY A 32 5.83 -10.15 -8.85
N LEU A 33 6.72 -9.16 -8.98
CA LEU A 33 8.14 -9.19 -8.62
C LEU A 33 8.46 -8.29 -7.41
N ARG A 34 7.47 -7.99 -6.55
CA ARG A 34 7.71 -7.25 -5.31
C ARG A 34 8.71 -7.95 -4.37
N PRO A 35 9.46 -7.20 -3.55
CA PRO A 35 10.39 -7.79 -2.58
C PRO A 35 9.65 -8.52 -1.46
N GLY A 36 10.03 -9.78 -1.24
CA GLY A 36 9.55 -10.63 -0.14
C GLY A 36 10.46 -10.64 1.09
N SER A 37 11.56 -9.88 1.05
CA SER A 37 12.47 -9.66 2.18
C SER A 37 13.07 -8.26 2.08
N VAL A 38 13.56 -7.71 3.20
CA VAL A 38 14.24 -6.40 3.17
C VAL A 38 15.52 -6.40 2.34
N ALA A 39 16.12 -7.57 2.09
CA ALA A 39 17.34 -7.71 1.30
C ALA A 39 17.10 -7.56 -0.20
N ASP A 40 15.90 -7.90 -0.66
CA ASP A 40 15.51 -7.84 -2.08
C ASP A 40 14.87 -6.49 -2.45
N ALA A 41 14.70 -5.60 -1.47
CA ALA A 41 14.06 -4.31 -1.67
C ALA A 41 14.85 -3.43 -2.66
N ASN A 42 14.13 -2.87 -3.64
CA ASN A 42 14.64 -2.00 -4.70
C ASN A 42 15.61 -2.71 -5.67
N ASP A 43 15.50 -4.03 -5.82
CA ASP A 43 16.29 -4.75 -6.79
C ASP A 43 15.90 -4.42 -8.25
N GLU A 44 16.68 -4.96 -9.19
CA GLU A 44 16.45 -4.73 -10.63
C GLU A 44 15.12 -5.32 -11.10
N ALA A 45 14.71 -6.46 -10.56
CA ALA A 45 13.47 -7.14 -10.97
C ALA A 45 12.23 -6.31 -10.60
N GLN A 46 12.17 -5.83 -9.36
CA GLN A 46 11.12 -4.94 -8.88
C GLN A 46 11.04 -3.67 -9.74
N MET A 47 12.18 -3.01 -9.96
CA MET A 47 12.21 -1.74 -10.69
C MET A 47 11.92 -1.91 -12.19
N ALA A 48 12.27 -3.05 -12.79
CA ALA A 48 11.93 -3.38 -14.17
C ALA A 48 10.42 -3.63 -14.33
N GLU A 49 9.79 -4.33 -13.39
CA GLU A 49 8.33 -4.51 -13.41
C GLU A 49 7.63 -3.16 -13.29
N LEU A 50 8.01 -2.31 -12.32
CA LEU A 50 7.38 -1.00 -12.11
C LEU A 50 7.38 -0.12 -13.38
N LYS A 51 8.50 -0.11 -14.13
CA LYS A 51 8.58 0.61 -15.42
C LYS A 51 7.60 0.03 -16.44
N THR A 52 7.56 -1.29 -16.55
CA THR A 52 6.60 -2.00 -17.41
C THR A 52 5.15 -1.64 -17.03
N LEU A 53 4.83 -1.54 -15.74
CA LEU A 53 3.49 -1.13 -15.28
C LEU A 53 3.15 0.31 -15.72
N GLY A 54 4.14 1.21 -15.77
CA GLY A 54 4.00 2.54 -16.37
C GLY A 54 3.66 2.50 -17.86
N GLU A 55 4.35 1.66 -18.63
CA GLU A 55 4.04 1.46 -20.05
C GLU A 55 2.61 0.93 -20.25
N LEU A 56 2.21 -0.07 -19.45
CA LEU A 56 0.85 -0.63 -19.48
C LEU A 56 -0.21 0.39 -19.05
N THR A 57 0.11 1.28 -18.12
CA THR A 57 -0.77 2.38 -17.70
C THR A 57 -1.12 3.29 -18.88
N HIS A 58 -0.13 3.68 -19.69
CA HIS A 58 -0.39 4.47 -20.89
C HIS A 58 -1.23 3.73 -21.92
N ILE A 59 -1.05 2.41 -22.05
CA ILE A 59 -1.89 1.61 -22.95
C ILE A 59 -3.34 1.65 -22.43
N ALA A 60 -3.59 1.31 -21.16
CA ALA A 60 -4.92 1.34 -20.57
C ALA A 60 -5.61 2.72 -20.69
N TRP A 61 -4.87 3.81 -20.49
CA TRP A 61 -5.40 5.17 -20.66
C TRP A 61 -5.77 5.51 -22.11
N LYS A 62 -5.07 4.99 -23.12
CA LYS A 62 -5.49 5.13 -24.52
C LYS A 62 -6.85 4.48 -24.79
N HIS A 63 -7.17 3.42 -24.05
CA HIS A 63 -8.47 2.75 -24.10
C HIS A 63 -9.52 3.38 -23.18
N ASP A 64 -9.19 4.44 -22.44
CA ASP A 64 -10.07 5.08 -21.44
C ASP A 64 -10.43 4.12 -20.28
N VAL A 65 -9.46 3.32 -19.82
CA VAL A 65 -9.61 2.42 -18.67
C VAL A 65 -8.86 2.99 -17.46
N GLN A 66 -9.53 3.02 -16.30
CA GLN A 66 -8.97 3.52 -15.04
C GLN A 66 -7.86 2.58 -14.53
N VAL A 67 -6.80 3.13 -13.92
CA VAL A 67 -5.62 2.35 -13.48
C VAL A 67 -5.16 2.80 -12.10
N MET A 68 -4.77 1.84 -11.27
CA MET A 68 -3.87 2.00 -10.12
C MET A 68 -2.73 0.98 -10.22
N ILE A 69 -1.59 1.28 -9.58
CA ILE A 69 -0.37 0.47 -9.60
C ILE A 69 -0.22 -0.21 -8.25
N GLU A 70 0.04 -1.52 -8.23
CA GLU A 70 0.43 -2.20 -7.00
C GLU A 70 1.91 -1.99 -6.68
N GLY A 71 2.27 -1.98 -5.41
CA GLY A 71 3.60 -1.67 -4.95
C GLY A 71 4.03 -2.45 -3.70
N PRO A 72 5.30 -2.29 -3.31
CA PRO A 72 6.11 -3.31 -2.66
C PRO A 72 5.57 -3.85 -1.34
N GLY A 73 6.12 -5.03 -0.99
CA GLY A 73 5.91 -5.73 0.27
C GLY A 73 6.95 -5.38 1.34
N HIS A 74 8.18 -5.88 1.26
CA HIS A 74 9.20 -5.71 2.31
C HIS A 74 10.22 -4.63 1.92
N VAL A 75 10.24 -3.51 2.64
CA VAL A 75 11.12 -2.36 2.32
C VAL A 75 11.59 -1.67 3.60
N PRO A 76 12.91 -1.64 3.89
CA PRO A 76 13.41 -0.92 5.05
C PRO A 76 13.18 0.58 4.90
N MET A 77 12.91 1.28 6.01
CA MET A 77 12.42 2.68 6.00
C MET A 77 13.21 3.66 5.12
N HIS A 78 14.54 3.51 5.03
CA HIS A 78 15.40 4.40 4.25
C HIS A 78 15.19 4.29 2.72
N LEU A 79 14.56 3.21 2.24
CA LEU A 79 14.24 2.98 0.83
C LEU A 79 12.77 3.27 0.47
N VAL A 80 11.91 3.51 1.46
CA VAL A 80 10.47 3.73 1.23
C VAL A 80 10.21 4.98 0.37
N LYS A 81 10.98 6.05 0.57
CA LYS A 81 10.82 7.28 -0.21
C LYS A 81 11.18 7.09 -1.69
N GLU A 82 12.25 6.35 -1.97
CA GLU A 82 12.67 6.04 -3.34
C GLU A 82 11.58 5.29 -4.11
N ASN A 83 10.88 4.34 -3.47
CA ASN A 83 9.77 3.63 -4.11
C ASN A 83 8.65 4.57 -4.55
N MET A 84 8.27 5.52 -3.69
CA MET A 84 7.25 6.51 -4.05
C MET A 84 7.72 7.43 -5.17
N ASP A 85 8.97 7.92 -5.10
CA ASP A 85 9.53 8.81 -6.12
C ASP A 85 9.60 8.11 -7.49
N LYS A 86 10.00 6.84 -7.52
CA LYS A 86 10.09 6.03 -8.73
C LYS A 86 8.71 5.70 -9.30
N GLN A 87 7.72 5.45 -8.47
CA GLN A 87 6.37 5.23 -8.96
C GLN A 87 5.77 6.50 -9.60
N LEU A 88 5.96 7.67 -8.97
CA LEU A 88 5.52 8.95 -9.56
C LEU A 88 6.24 9.22 -10.90
N GLU A 89 7.55 8.93 -10.97
CA GLU A 89 8.37 9.11 -12.18
C GLU A 89 7.98 8.15 -13.31
N TYR A 90 7.79 6.87 -13.01
CA TYR A 90 7.61 5.83 -14.03
C TYR A 90 6.14 5.59 -14.41
N CYS A 91 5.18 5.96 -13.56
CA CYS A 91 3.76 5.65 -13.76
C CYS A 91 2.87 6.90 -13.83
N ASP A 92 3.45 8.07 -14.13
CA ASP A 92 2.76 9.35 -14.36
C ASP A 92 1.71 9.68 -13.29
N GLU A 93 2.09 9.53 -12.03
CA GLU A 93 1.25 9.83 -10.86
C GLU A 93 -0.06 9.01 -10.78
N ALA A 94 -0.15 7.88 -11.50
CA ALA A 94 -1.26 6.94 -11.32
C ALA A 94 -1.38 6.55 -9.82
N PRO A 95 -2.60 6.33 -9.28
CA PRO A 95 -2.77 5.96 -7.88
C PRO A 95 -1.93 4.75 -7.49
N PHE A 96 -1.14 4.87 -6.42
CA PHE A 96 -0.31 3.77 -5.91
C PHE A 96 -1.05 2.99 -4.81
N TYR A 97 -0.92 1.67 -4.82
CA TYR A 97 -1.56 0.73 -3.90
C TYR A 97 -0.54 -0.26 -3.31
N THR A 98 -0.16 -0.12 -2.04
CA THR A 98 0.98 -0.88 -1.48
C THR A 98 0.56 -1.91 -0.44
N LEU A 99 1.30 -3.03 -0.36
CA LEU A 99 1.17 -4.03 0.71
C LEU A 99 2.12 -3.69 1.88
N GLY A 100 1.68 -2.82 2.78
CA GLY A 100 2.56 -2.24 3.81
C GLY A 100 3.25 -0.97 3.30
N PRO A 101 4.60 -0.92 3.24
CA PRO A 101 5.53 -2.06 3.30
C PRO A 101 5.98 -2.48 4.72
N LEU A 102 6.34 -3.76 4.89
CA LEU A 102 7.01 -4.26 6.09
C LEU A 102 8.43 -3.69 6.19
N VAL A 103 8.73 -2.99 7.28
CA VAL A 103 10.03 -2.32 7.46
C VAL A 103 11.12 -3.21 8.05
N THR A 104 10.77 -4.42 8.47
CA THR A 104 11.68 -5.42 9.04
C THR A 104 11.04 -6.81 9.02
N ASP A 105 11.86 -7.86 8.88
CA ASP A 105 11.40 -9.25 8.69
C ASP A 105 11.43 -10.08 9.99
N ILE A 106 11.87 -9.48 11.10
CA ILE A 106 12.25 -10.23 12.30
C ILE A 106 11.10 -10.47 13.29
N ALA A 107 9.88 -10.07 12.97
CA ALA A 107 8.75 -10.05 13.89
C ALA A 107 7.47 -10.73 13.34
N PRO A 108 7.55 -11.96 12.81
CA PRO A 108 6.36 -12.70 12.39
C PRO A 108 5.39 -12.85 13.57
N GLY A 109 4.10 -12.66 13.32
CA GLY A 109 3.08 -12.49 14.38
C GLY A 109 2.73 -11.02 14.67
N TYR A 110 3.61 -10.10 14.29
CA TYR A 110 3.48 -8.66 14.52
C TYR A 110 3.62 -7.85 13.22
N ASP A 111 3.43 -8.48 12.07
CA ASP A 111 3.66 -7.83 10.77
C ASP A 111 2.67 -6.71 10.46
N HIS A 112 1.48 -6.73 11.05
CA HIS A 112 0.59 -5.57 11.07
C HIS A 112 1.26 -4.30 11.66
N ILE A 113 2.16 -4.45 12.64
CA ILE A 113 2.91 -3.35 13.25
C ILE A 113 4.10 -2.97 12.35
N THR A 114 4.89 -3.95 11.92
CA THR A 114 6.07 -3.69 11.07
C THR A 114 5.66 -3.00 9.77
N SER A 115 4.57 -3.47 9.15
CA SER A 115 4.01 -2.87 7.95
C SER A 115 3.26 -1.57 8.21
N GLY A 116 2.59 -1.41 9.36
CA GLY A 116 1.89 -0.17 9.72
C GLY A 116 2.83 1.03 9.76
N ILE A 117 4.10 0.84 10.12
CA ILE A 117 5.14 1.88 10.08
C ILE A 117 5.40 2.30 8.63
N GLY A 118 5.71 1.34 7.75
CA GLY A 118 5.99 1.63 6.34
C GLY A 118 4.76 2.19 5.62
N ALA A 119 3.58 1.66 5.89
CA ALA A 119 2.31 2.12 5.34
C ALA A 119 2.02 3.59 5.69
N ALA A 120 2.27 4.01 6.94
CA ALA A 120 2.12 5.41 7.33
C ALA A 120 3.14 6.31 6.60
N MET A 121 4.37 5.85 6.42
CA MET A 121 5.41 6.59 5.69
C MET A 121 5.09 6.74 4.20
N ILE A 122 4.79 5.64 3.51
CA ILE A 122 4.52 5.67 2.07
C ILE A 122 3.19 6.36 1.76
N GLY A 123 2.19 6.21 2.64
CA GLY A 123 0.95 6.98 2.59
C GLY A 123 1.20 8.47 2.74
N TRP A 124 2.09 8.88 3.65
CA TRP A 124 2.51 10.28 3.77
C TRP A 124 3.20 10.77 2.49
N PHE A 125 4.06 9.96 1.89
CA PHE A 125 4.79 10.33 0.68
C PHE A 125 3.93 10.42 -0.59
N GLY A 126 2.73 9.82 -0.60
CA GLY A 126 1.79 10.00 -1.71
C GLY A 126 0.94 8.78 -2.06
N CYS A 127 1.17 7.61 -1.44
CA CYS A 127 0.42 6.40 -1.75
C CYS A 127 -1.08 6.59 -1.49
N ALA A 128 -1.91 6.12 -2.43
CA ALA A 128 -3.34 6.39 -2.47
C ALA A 128 -4.15 5.35 -1.71
N MET A 129 -3.72 4.09 -1.71
CA MET A 129 -4.40 2.98 -1.03
C MET A 129 -3.39 2.07 -0.34
N LEU A 130 -3.74 1.59 0.86
CA LEU A 130 -2.87 0.74 1.67
C LEU A 130 -3.54 -0.62 1.88
N CYS A 131 -2.97 -1.68 1.31
CA CYS A 131 -3.40 -3.04 1.58
C CYS A 131 -2.96 -3.41 2.99
N TYR A 132 -3.92 -3.78 3.82
CA TYR A 132 -3.63 -4.17 5.19
C TYR A 132 -2.84 -5.46 5.30
N VAL A 133 -2.10 -5.58 6.40
CA VAL A 133 -1.37 -6.79 6.81
C VAL A 133 -1.90 -7.20 8.17
N THR A 134 -2.13 -8.49 8.36
CA THR A 134 -2.68 -9.03 9.61
C THR A 134 -1.57 -9.50 10.56
N PRO A 135 -1.84 -9.74 11.85
CA PRO A 135 -0.90 -10.44 12.73
C PRO A 135 -0.49 -11.82 12.22
N LYS A 136 -1.31 -12.46 11.37
CA LYS A 136 -1.06 -13.81 10.84
C LYS A 136 -0.29 -13.84 9.52
N GLU A 137 0.14 -12.69 9.03
CA GLU A 137 1.05 -12.65 7.88
C GLU A 137 2.25 -13.56 8.12
N HIS A 138 2.67 -14.28 7.08
CA HIS A 138 3.73 -15.30 7.12
C HIS A 138 3.46 -16.53 8.01
N LEU A 139 2.33 -16.61 8.72
CA LEU A 139 2.03 -17.67 9.69
C LEU A 139 0.80 -18.51 9.33
N GLY A 140 -0.15 -17.96 8.57
CA GLY A 140 -1.33 -18.70 8.10
C GLY A 140 -2.52 -17.82 7.79
N LEU A 141 -3.69 -18.44 7.60
CA LEU A 141 -4.92 -17.70 7.31
C LEU A 141 -5.39 -16.91 8.55
N PRO A 142 -5.75 -15.63 8.41
CA PRO A 142 -6.24 -14.81 9.52
C PRO A 142 -7.64 -15.26 9.95
N ASN A 143 -7.91 -15.18 11.26
CA ASN A 143 -9.27 -15.28 11.79
C ASN A 143 -9.95 -13.90 11.83
N LYS A 144 -11.18 -13.84 12.36
CA LYS A 144 -11.97 -12.60 12.46
C LYS A 144 -11.26 -11.49 13.27
N ASP A 145 -10.58 -11.84 14.35
CA ASP A 145 -9.90 -10.87 15.22
C ASP A 145 -8.60 -10.38 14.58
N ASP A 146 -7.90 -11.24 13.86
CA ASP A 146 -6.72 -10.88 13.06
C ASP A 146 -7.09 -9.87 11.97
N VAL A 147 -8.20 -10.12 11.25
CA VAL A 147 -8.75 -9.20 10.24
C VAL A 147 -9.10 -7.84 10.86
N LYS A 148 -9.83 -7.84 11.98
CA LYS A 148 -10.17 -6.59 12.69
C LYS A 148 -8.92 -5.83 13.11
N THR A 149 -7.91 -6.52 13.63
CA THR A 149 -6.65 -5.93 14.08
C THR A 149 -5.91 -5.28 12.91
N GLY A 150 -5.79 -5.96 11.77
CA GLY A 150 -5.21 -5.39 10.55
C GLY A 150 -5.95 -4.13 10.10
N ILE A 151 -7.29 -4.18 10.01
CA ILE A 151 -8.11 -3.03 9.55
C ILE A 151 -7.91 -1.82 10.46
N ILE A 152 -7.97 -2.01 11.78
CA ILE A 152 -7.79 -0.90 12.72
C ILE A 152 -6.38 -0.33 12.63
N THR A 153 -5.36 -1.18 12.52
CA THR A 153 -3.96 -0.75 12.37
C THR A 153 -3.78 0.13 11.13
N TYR A 154 -4.33 -0.30 9.98
CA TYR A 154 -4.19 0.45 8.73
C TYR A 154 -5.05 1.71 8.68
N LYS A 155 -6.20 1.75 9.37
CA LYS A 155 -6.94 3.00 9.56
C LYS A 155 -6.16 4.03 10.39
N ILE A 156 -5.34 3.58 11.34
CA ILE A 156 -4.46 4.45 12.10
C ILE A 156 -3.31 4.94 11.21
N ALA A 157 -2.67 4.04 10.47
CA ALA A 157 -1.59 4.39 9.53
C ALA A 157 -2.05 5.40 8.46
N ALA A 158 -3.20 5.15 7.82
CA ALA A 158 -3.79 6.07 6.84
C ALA A 158 -4.12 7.44 7.45
N HIS A 159 -4.72 7.47 8.65
CA HIS A 159 -5.01 8.74 9.34
C HIS A 159 -3.73 9.49 9.74
N ALA A 160 -2.68 8.79 10.16
CA ALA A 160 -1.38 9.39 10.45
C ALA A 160 -0.74 9.99 9.18
N ALA A 161 -0.84 9.31 8.05
CA ALA A 161 -0.44 9.84 6.75
C ALA A 161 -1.24 11.09 6.36
N ASP A 162 -2.57 11.08 6.54
CA ASP A 162 -3.42 12.25 6.28
C ASP A 162 -3.03 13.47 7.13
N LEU A 163 -2.70 13.26 8.41
CA LEU A 163 -2.17 14.31 9.29
C LEU A 163 -0.83 14.85 8.79
N ALA A 164 0.10 13.97 8.43
CA ALA A 164 1.43 14.34 7.93
C ALA A 164 1.36 15.09 6.58
N LYS A 165 0.36 14.78 5.75
CA LYS A 165 0.02 15.51 4.51
C LYS A 165 -0.67 16.85 4.76
N GLY A 166 -1.11 17.14 5.99
CA GLY A 166 -1.89 18.33 6.31
C GLY A 166 -3.30 18.31 5.72
N HIS A 167 -3.90 17.13 5.53
CA HIS A 167 -5.23 17.01 4.93
C HIS A 167 -6.26 17.81 5.78
N PRO A 168 -7.08 18.71 5.17
CA PRO A 168 -7.84 19.72 5.91
C PRO A 168 -8.77 19.18 7.00
N ALA A 169 -9.27 17.96 6.83
CA ALA A 169 -10.21 17.35 7.76
C ALA A 169 -9.55 16.51 8.87
N ALA A 170 -8.29 16.09 8.72
CA ALA A 170 -7.66 15.08 9.56
C ALA A 170 -7.52 15.55 11.01
N GLN A 171 -6.90 16.71 11.21
CA GLN A 171 -6.60 17.29 12.53
C GLN A 171 -7.85 17.51 13.41
N ARG A 172 -9.04 17.68 12.80
CA ARG A 172 -10.29 17.87 13.55
C ARG A 172 -10.61 16.68 14.45
N ARG A 173 -10.32 15.46 13.99
CA ARG A 173 -10.61 14.22 14.72
C ARG A 173 -9.72 14.11 15.97
N ASP A 174 -8.42 14.33 15.81
CA ASP A 174 -7.44 14.33 16.90
C ASP A 174 -7.79 15.38 17.94
N ASN A 175 -8.04 16.62 17.50
CA ASN A 175 -8.38 17.71 18.39
C ASN A 175 -9.67 17.45 19.18
N ALA A 176 -10.67 16.82 18.58
CA ALA A 176 -11.91 16.46 19.26
C ALA A 176 -11.69 15.41 20.36
N LEU A 177 -10.81 14.42 20.12
CA LEU A 177 -10.45 13.42 21.11
C LEU A 177 -9.58 14.03 22.22
N SER A 178 -8.55 14.81 21.87
CA SER A 178 -7.66 15.47 22.83
C SER A 178 -8.43 16.37 23.78
N ARG A 179 -9.38 17.19 23.30
CA ARG A 179 -10.22 18.03 24.18
C ARG A 179 -10.94 17.21 25.25
N ARG A 180 -11.45 16.02 24.91
CA ARG A 180 -12.11 15.13 25.87
C ARG A 180 -11.10 14.63 26.90
N VAL A 181 -9.94 14.15 26.47
CA VAL A 181 -8.85 13.67 27.35
C VAL A 181 -8.33 14.78 28.27
N SER A 182 -8.12 16.00 27.76
CA SER A 182 -7.69 17.16 28.55
C SER A 182 -8.76 17.58 29.56
N SER A 183 -10.05 17.53 29.17
CA SER A 183 -11.16 17.85 30.06
C SER A 183 -11.40 16.79 31.14
N SER A 184 -11.03 15.53 30.88
CA SER A 184 -11.03 14.43 31.85
C SER A 184 -9.72 14.31 32.63
N ALA A 185 -8.64 15.01 32.27
CA ALA A 185 -7.40 15.00 33.05
C ALA A 185 -7.57 15.66 34.44
N GLY A 186 -8.67 16.40 34.66
CA GLY A 186 -9.12 16.83 35.99
C GLY A 186 -10.06 15.85 36.70
N LYS A 187 -10.42 14.72 36.08
CA LYS A 187 -11.34 13.70 36.59
C LYS A 187 -10.80 12.30 36.27
N THR A 188 -10.04 11.76 37.24
CA THR A 188 -9.70 10.35 37.44
C THR A 188 -8.80 9.67 36.39
N SER A 189 -7.52 9.61 36.74
CA SER A 189 -6.61 8.51 36.41
C SER A 189 -7.07 7.22 37.08
N SER A 190 -8.03 6.52 36.49
CA SER A 190 -8.34 5.13 36.86
C SER A 190 -9.25 4.53 35.79
N THR A 191 -8.93 3.30 35.38
CA THR A 191 -9.67 2.43 34.44
C THR A 191 -9.38 2.62 32.95
N TRP A 192 -8.17 2.25 32.56
CA TRP A 192 -7.98 1.39 31.38
C TRP A 192 -7.80 -0.03 31.91
N GLY A 193 -8.88 -0.82 31.83
CA GLY A 193 -8.94 -2.24 32.18
C GLY A 193 -9.88 -2.93 31.23
#